data_AF-A0A376J0R1-F1
#
_entry.id   AF-A0A376J0R1-F1
#
_cell.length_a   1.000
_cell.length_b   1.000
_cell.length_c   1.000
_cell.angle_alpha   90.00
_cell.angle_beta   90.00
_cell.angle_gamma   90.00
#
_symmetry.space_group_name_H-M   'P 1'
#
loop_
_entity.id
_entity.type
_entity.pdbx_description
1 polymer ?
#
loop_
_entity_poly.entity_id
_entity_poly.type
_entity_poly.pdbx_seq_one_letter_code
_entity_poly.pdbx_strand_id
1 'polypeptide(L)'
;MLNLLRSGADDPEMAEIAEECKQECYDLFVQAAQQEKDWADYLFRDGSMIGLNKDILCQYVEYITNIRMQAVGLDLPFQTRSNPIPWINTWLVSDNVQVAPQEVEVSSYLVGQIDSEVDTDDLSNFQL
;
A
#
# COMPACT_ATOMS: atom_id res chain seq x y z
N MET A 1 -12.99 15.61 2.09
CA MET A 1 -13.22 16.07 3.46
C MET A 1 -12.15 17.06 3.90
N LEU A 2 -10.86 16.71 3.93
CA LEU A 2 -9.77 17.66 4.26
C LEU A 2 -9.80 18.96 3.45
N ASN A 3 -10.07 18.87 2.14
CA ASN A 3 -10.19 20.04 1.28
C ASN A 3 -11.39 20.95 1.64
N LEU A 4 -12.46 20.42 2.25
CA LEU A 4 -13.63 21.21 2.67
C LEU A 4 -13.35 21.98 3.96
N LEU A 5 -12.64 21.34 4.90
CA LEU A 5 -12.20 21.96 6.15
C LEU A 5 -11.22 23.10 5.86
N ARG A 6 -10.25 22.86 4.97
CA ARG A 6 -9.31 23.89 4.53
C ARG A 6 -9.97 25.05 3.78
N SER A 7 -11.01 24.78 2.98
CA SER A 7 -11.66 25.84 2.20
C SER A 7 -12.54 26.77 3.04
N GLY A 8 -12.78 26.46 4.31
CA GLY A 8 -13.66 27.25 5.19
C GLY A 8 -15.12 27.27 4.75
N ALA A 9 -15.51 26.34 3.87
CA ALA A 9 -16.88 26.25 3.36
C ALA A 9 -17.84 25.65 4.40
N ASP A 10 -17.29 24.89 5.35
CA ASP A 10 -18.00 24.27 6.46
C ASP A 10 -17.83 25.11 7.74
N ASP A 11 -16.58 25.45 8.09
CA ASP A 11 -16.24 26.25 9.26
C ASP A 11 -15.06 27.22 8.97
N PRO A 12 -15.25 28.54 9.06
CA PRO A 12 -14.19 29.53 8.89
C PRO A 12 -13.05 29.42 9.92
N GLU A 13 -13.33 29.02 11.16
CA GLU A 13 -12.31 28.89 12.21
C GLU A 13 -11.33 27.76 11.88
N MET A 14 -11.85 26.65 11.35
CA MET A 14 -11.03 25.52 10.90
C MET A 14 -10.12 25.89 9.71
N ALA A 15 -10.53 26.82 8.85
CA ALA A 15 -9.68 27.30 7.76
C ALA A 15 -8.48 28.12 8.26
N GLU A 16 -8.68 28.92 9.31
CA GLU A 16 -7.60 29.69 9.95
C GLU A 16 -6.59 28.75 10.63
N ILE A 17 -7.08 27.78 11.40
CA ILE A 17 -6.25 26.74 12.03
C ILE A 17 -5.49 25.91 10.98
N ALA A 18 -6.14 25.57 9.87
CA ALA A 18 -5.50 24.80 8.80
C ALA A 18 -4.32 25.56 8.14
N GLU A 19 -4.40 26.88 8.04
CA GLU A 19 -3.27 27.69 7.52
C GLU A 19 -2.18 27.86 8.58
N GLU A 20 -2.54 28.02 9.86
CA GLU A 20 -1.58 28.07 10.97
C GLU A 20 -0.78 26.77 11.10
N CYS A 21 -1.47 25.62 11.09
CA CYS A 21 -0.88 24.29 11.21
C CYS A 21 -0.35 23.74 9.87
N LYS A 22 -0.32 24.54 8.80
CA LYS A 22 0.09 24.06 7.46
C LYS A 22 1.53 23.55 7.44
N GLN A 23 2.44 24.25 8.11
CA GLN A 23 3.83 23.83 8.22
C GLN A 23 3.97 22.54 9.04
N GLU A 24 3.23 22.43 10.14
CA GLU A 24 3.21 21.20 10.96
C GLU A 24 2.68 20.01 10.16
N CYS A 25 1.61 20.21 9.38
CA CYS A 25 1.10 19.18 8.48
C CYS A 25 2.12 18.79 7.41
N TYR A 26 2.83 19.77 6.84
CA TYR A 26 3.90 19.52 5.87
C TYR A 26 4.99 18.64 6.50
N ASP A 27 5.48 19.02 7.68
CA ASP A 27 6.52 18.29 8.40
C ASP A 27 6.07 16.87 8.78
N LEU A 28 4.79 16.70 9.14
CA LEU A 28 4.21 15.39 9.41
C LEU A 28 4.24 14.48 8.17
N PHE A 29 3.85 14.99 7.00
CA PHE A 29 3.93 14.23 5.75
C PHE A 29 5.36 13.83 5.39
N VAL A 30 6.32 14.75 5.57
CA VAL A 30 7.73 14.47 5.33
C VAL A 30 8.27 13.43 6.31
N GLN A 31 7.90 13.51 7.59
CA GLN A 31 8.28 12.52 8.61
C GLN A 31 7.72 11.14 8.28
N ALA A 32 6.44 11.05 7.90
CA ALA A 32 5.85 9.78 7.50
C ALA A 32 6.58 9.17 6.28
N ALA A 33 6.89 9.99 5.27
CA ALA A 33 7.67 9.53 4.12
C ALA A 33 9.07 9.04 4.51
N GLN A 34 9.72 9.69 5.49
CA GLN A 34 11.03 9.24 5.98
C GLN A 34 10.93 7.91 6.72
N GLN A 35 9.92 7.72 7.56
CA GLN A 35 9.70 6.45 8.26
C GLN A 35 9.50 5.27 7.29
N GLU A 36 8.76 5.48 6.20
CA GLU A 36 8.58 4.48 5.15
C GLU A 36 9.89 4.16 4.42
N LYS A 37 10.76 5.15 4.23
CA LYS A 37 12.10 4.95 3.65
C LYS A 37 13.01 4.17 4.61
N ASP A 38 12.96 4.47 5.90
CA ASP A 38 13.71 3.71 6.92
C ASP A 38 13.18 2.27 7.04
N TRP A 39 11.87 2.07 6.88
CA TRP A 39 11.28 0.74 6.80
C TRP A 39 11.75 -0.03 5.56
N ALA A 40 11.95 0.63 4.42
CA ALA A 40 12.52 0.01 3.22
C ALA A 40 13.89 -0.63 3.49
N ASP A 41 14.73 0.03 4.28
CA ASP A 41 16.06 -0.47 4.66
C ASP A 41 15.97 -1.77 5.43
N TYR A 42 15.02 -1.82 6.37
CA TYR A 42 14.74 -3.02 7.13
C TYR A 42 14.15 -4.14 6.26
N LEU A 43 13.24 -3.80 5.35
CA LEU A 43 12.54 -4.75 4.49
C LEU A 43 13.50 -5.49 3.55
N PHE A 44 14.51 -4.81 3.01
CA PHE A 44 15.46 -5.38 2.04
C PHE A 44 16.78 -5.87 2.65
N ARG A 45 16.88 -5.92 3.99
CA ARG A 45 18.12 -6.35 4.68
C ARG A 45 18.55 -7.78 4.34
N ASP A 46 17.59 -8.66 4.05
CA ASP A 46 17.79 -10.10 3.81
C ASP A 46 17.87 -10.44 2.30
N GLY A 47 17.77 -9.43 1.43
CA GLY A 47 17.87 -9.59 -0.03
C GLY A 47 16.84 -8.74 -0.79
N SER A 48 17.27 -8.18 -1.92
CA SER A 48 16.38 -7.49 -2.86
C SER A 48 15.76 -8.48 -3.85
N MET A 49 14.53 -8.21 -4.30
CA MET A 49 13.84 -9.03 -5.29
C MET A 49 14.02 -8.44 -6.70
N ILE A 50 13.85 -9.27 -7.74
CA ILE A 50 13.89 -8.78 -9.12
C ILE A 50 12.71 -7.83 -9.33
N GLY A 51 13.00 -6.58 -9.70
CA GLY A 51 11.99 -5.55 -9.96
C GLY A 51 11.54 -4.74 -8.75
N LEU A 52 12.03 -5.06 -7.54
CA LEU A 52 11.80 -4.27 -6.34
C LEU A 52 13.05 -4.26 -5.46
N ASN A 53 13.65 -3.08 -5.35
CA ASN A 53 14.78 -2.83 -4.46
C ASN A 53 14.48 -1.61 -3.57
N LYS A 54 15.34 -1.38 -2.57
CA LYS A 54 15.26 -0.23 -1.66
C LYS A 54 15.14 1.10 -2.42
N ASP A 55 15.99 1.33 -3.42
CA ASP A 55 16.04 2.61 -4.14
C ASP A 55 14.74 2.90 -4.91
N ILE A 56 14.18 1.89 -5.57
CA ILE A 56 12.91 1.95 -6.30
C ILE A 56 11.75 2.19 -5.32
N LEU A 57 11.76 1.51 -4.16
CA LEU A 57 10.73 1.71 -3.14
C LEU A 57 10.79 3.12 -2.54
N CYS A 58 11.99 3.62 -2.23
CA CYS A 58 12.20 4.99 -1.78
C CYS A 58 11.70 6.02 -2.81
N GLN A 59 12.02 5.83 -4.09
CA GLN A 59 11.49 6.68 -5.17
C GLN A 59 9.96 6.62 -5.27
N TYR A 60 9.37 5.45 -5.03
CA TYR A 60 7.92 5.28 -5.06
C TYR A 60 7.24 6.00 -3.89
N VAL A 61 7.81 5.92 -2.68
CA VAL A 61 7.35 6.68 -1.51
C VAL A 61 7.38 8.18 -1.77
N GLU A 62 8.46 8.69 -2.38
CA GLU A 62 8.57 10.11 -2.75
C GLU A 62 7.51 10.51 -3.79
N TYR A 63 7.31 9.68 -4.82
CA TYR A 63 6.31 9.90 -5.86
C TYR A 63 4.87 9.95 -5.29
N ILE A 64 4.50 8.97 -4.46
CA ILE A 64 3.17 8.92 -3.86
C ILE A 64 2.97 10.05 -2.86
N THR A 65 3.98 10.36 -2.03
CA THR A 65 3.92 11.48 -1.08
C THR A 65 3.64 12.80 -1.81
N ASN A 66 4.35 13.06 -2.91
CA ASN A 66 4.10 14.24 -3.76
C ASN A 66 2.64 14.31 -4.25
N ILE A 67 2.09 13.19 -4.76
CA ILE A 67 0.68 13.15 -5.23
C ILE A 67 -0.29 13.43 -4.09
N ARG A 68 -0.08 12.81 -2.92
CA ARG A 68 -0.98 12.96 -1.77
C ARG A 68 -0.92 14.37 -1.17
N MET A 69 0.28 14.94 -1.05
CA MET A 69 0.48 16.32 -0.60
C MET A 69 -0.15 17.32 -1.56
N GLN A 70 0.00 17.13 -2.87
CA GLN A 70 -0.67 17.98 -3.87
C GLN A 70 -2.20 17.87 -3.80
N ALA A 71 -2.74 16.68 -3.51
CA ALA A 71 -4.19 16.48 -3.38
C ALA A 71 -4.81 17.22 -2.19
N VAL A 72 -4.02 17.47 -1.13
CA VAL A 72 -4.38 18.32 0.01
C VAL A 72 -3.85 19.75 -0.13
N GLY A 73 -3.22 20.07 -1.26
CA GLY A 73 -2.64 21.35 -1.65
C GLY A 73 -1.56 21.87 -0.70
N LEU A 74 -0.70 20.97 -0.23
CA LEU A 74 0.60 21.29 0.36
C LEU A 74 1.67 21.37 -0.74
N ASP A 75 2.80 22.02 -0.41
CA ASP A 75 3.95 22.10 -1.31
C ASP A 75 4.63 20.74 -1.49
N LEU A 76 5.33 20.58 -2.61
CA LEU A 76 5.97 19.32 -2.99
C LEU A 76 7.37 19.22 -2.34
N PRO A 77 7.63 18.27 -1.42
CA PRO A 77 8.94 18.10 -0.80
C PRO A 77 9.99 17.46 -1.73
N PHE A 78 9.57 16.63 -2.69
CA PHE A 78 10.50 15.81 -3.50
C PHE A 78 10.48 16.20 -4.98
N GLN A 79 11.60 15.98 -5.67
CA GLN A 79 11.73 16.27 -7.11
C GLN A 79 11.17 15.15 -7.99
N THR A 80 10.98 13.95 -7.44
CA THR A 80 10.50 12.76 -8.15
C THR A 80 9.05 12.94 -8.59
N ARG A 81 8.82 13.03 -9.91
CA ARG A 81 7.50 13.29 -10.52
C ARG A 81 6.95 12.14 -11.36
N SER A 82 7.76 11.12 -11.59
CA SER A 82 7.41 9.99 -12.47
C SER A 82 7.25 8.72 -11.63
N ASN A 83 6.31 7.85 -12.01
CA ASN A 83 6.10 6.58 -11.31
C ASN A 83 7.28 5.63 -11.58
N PRO A 84 8.10 5.26 -10.58
CA PRO A 84 9.23 4.35 -10.76
C PRO A 84 8.81 2.89 -10.94
N ILE A 85 7.58 2.51 -10.57
CA ILE A 85 7.03 1.16 -10.73
C ILE A 85 5.69 1.18 -11.48
N PRO A 86 5.68 1.41 -12.81
CA PRO A 86 4.44 1.52 -13.59
C PRO A 86 3.53 0.28 -13.50
N TRP A 87 4.11 -0.91 -13.29
CA TRP A 87 3.38 -2.17 -13.20
C TRP A 87 2.45 -2.25 -11.98
N ILE A 88 2.66 -1.44 -10.94
CA ILE A 88 1.80 -1.47 -9.75
C ILE A 88 0.39 -0.96 -10.04
N ASN A 89 0.23 -0.15 -11.09
CA ASN A 89 -1.07 0.38 -11.50
C ASN A 89 -2.07 -0.72 -11.84
N THR A 90 -1.61 -1.85 -12.38
CA THR A 90 -2.44 -3.02 -12.68
C THR A 90 -3.07 -3.63 -11.43
N TRP A 91 -2.41 -3.50 -10.27
CA TRP A 91 -2.87 -4.03 -8.99
C TRP A 91 -3.65 -3.00 -8.17
N LEU A 92 -3.36 -1.71 -8.33
CA LEU A 92 -4.09 -0.62 -7.68
C LEU A 92 -5.46 -0.36 -8.32
N VAL A 93 -5.60 -0.60 -9.62
CA VAL A 93 -6.87 -0.50 -10.35
C VAL A 93 -7.47 -1.90 -10.44
N SER A 94 -7.95 -2.42 -9.31
CA SER A 94 -8.68 -3.70 -9.26
C SER A 94 -10.01 -3.64 -10.04
N ASP A 95 -10.48 -2.44 -10.40
CA ASP A 95 -11.75 -2.19 -11.09
C ASP A 95 -11.72 -2.39 -12.62
N ASN A 96 -10.57 -2.76 -13.20
CA ASN A 96 -10.51 -3.13 -14.63
C ASN A 96 -10.70 -4.63 -14.89
N VAL A 97 -10.93 -5.44 -13.85
CA VAL A 97 -11.32 -6.85 -14.01
C VAL A 97 -12.82 -6.98 -13.72
N GLN A 98 -13.63 -6.30 -14.54
CA GLN A 98 -14.95 -6.82 -14.87
C GLN A 98 -14.82 -7.64 -16.14
N VAL A 99 -14.30 -8.86 -16.00
CA VAL A 99 -14.40 -9.89 -17.04
C VAL A 99 -15.31 -11.00 -16.55
N ALA A 100 -16.20 -11.44 -17.42
CA ALA A 100 -17.11 -12.52 -17.14
C ALA A 100 -16.31 -13.78 -16.75
N PRO A 101 -16.79 -14.60 -15.80
CA PRO A 101 -16.07 -15.75 -15.24
C PRO A 101 -15.77 -16.90 -16.22
N GLN A 102 -15.90 -16.69 -17.53
CA GLN A 102 -15.69 -17.68 -18.58
C GLN A 102 -14.40 -17.44 -19.40
N GLU A 103 -13.67 -16.34 -19.18
CA GLU A 103 -12.47 -15.97 -19.96
C GLU A 103 -11.15 -15.96 -19.18
N VAL A 104 -11.14 -16.34 -17.90
CA VAL A 104 -9.91 -16.44 -17.10
C VAL A 104 -9.82 -17.81 -16.44
N GLU A 105 -8.69 -18.49 -16.65
CA GLU A 105 -8.37 -19.72 -15.92
C GLU A 105 -8.06 -19.34 -14.46
N VAL A 106 -8.95 -19.77 -13.56
CA VAL A 106 -8.88 -19.51 -12.13
C VAL A 106 -7.62 -20.15 -11.57
N SER A 107 -6.60 -19.35 -11.23
CA SER A 107 -5.37 -19.82 -10.59
C SER A 107 -5.51 -20.09 -9.09
N SER A 108 -6.72 -20.39 -8.60
CA SER A 108 -6.94 -20.92 -7.25
C SER A 108 -7.14 -22.43 -7.30
N TYR A 109 -6.11 -23.16 -7.75
CA TYR A 109 -6.01 -24.58 -7.40
C TYR A 109 -5.30 -24.68 -6.04
N LEU A 110 -6.08 -24.64 -4.96
CA LEU A 110 -5.70 -25.34 -3.73
C LEU A 110 -6.65 -26.53 -3.59
N VAL A 111 -6.38 -27.57 -4.38
CA VAL A 111 -7.04 -28.86 -4.23
C VAL A 111 -6.38 -29.60 -3.07
N GLY A 112 -7.17 -29.89 -2.03
CA GLY A 112 -6.95 -31.04 -1.16
C GLY A 112 -5.68 -31.06 -0.32
N GLN A 113 -5.54 -30.14 0.64
CA GLN A 113 -4.74 -30.43 1.85
C GLN A 113 -5.66 -30.67 3.04
N ILE A 114 -6.36 -31.81 3.00
CA ILE A 114 -6.67 -32.57 4.20
C ILE A 114 -6.02 -33.92 3.96
N ASP A 115 -4.79 -34.09 4.43
CA ASP A 115 -4.28 -35.44 4.60
C ASP A 115 -4.99 -36.00 5.83
N SER A 116 -5.96 -36.88 5.59
CA SER A 116 -6.65 -37.66 6.61
C SER A 116 -6.73 -39.10 6.13
N GLU A 117 -5.58 -39.68 5.79
CA GLU A 117 -5.40 -41.12 5.97
C GLU A 117 -5.41 -41.41 7.48
N VAL A 118 -6.59 -41.63 8.03
CA VAL A 118 -6.73 -42.44 9.25
C VAL A 118 -6.95 -43.86 8.76
N ASP A 119 -5.87 -44.64 8.73
CA ASP A 119 -5.93 -46.06 8.44
C ASP A 119 -6.74 -46.75 9.55
N THR A 120 -7.88 -47.34 9.17
CA THR A 120 -8.74 -48.05 10.12
C THR A 120 -8.11 -49.35 10.63
N ASP A 121 -7.05 -49.84 9.99
CA ASP A 121 -6.28 -50.98 10.51
C ASP A 121 -5.37 -50.60 11.70
N ASP A 122 -4.98 -49.33 11.87
CA ASP A 122 -4.23 -48.86 13.05
C ASP A 122 -5.08 -48.83 14.33
N LEU A 123 -6.41 -48.84 14.19
CA LEU A 123 -7.36 -48.94 15.31
C LEU A 123 -7.63 -50.40 15.73
N SER A 124 -7.09 -51.39 15.01
CA SER A 124 -7.25 -52.82 15.33
C SER A 124 -6.53 -53.26 16.62
N ASN A 125 -5.66 -52.41 17.18
CA ASN A 125 -4.90 -52.68 18.40
C ASN A 125 -5.51 -52.11 19.70
N PHE A 126 -6.71 -51.53 19.66
CA PHE A 126 -7.46 -51.28 20.89
C PHE A 126 -8.21 -52.56 21.32
N GLN A 127 -7.55 -53.39 22.12
CA GLN A 127 -8.18 -54.43 22.96
C GLN A 127 -8.42 -53.89 24.38
N LEU A 128 -9.69 -53.71 24.77
CA LEU A 128 -10.51 -54.69 25.51
C LEU A 128 -11.90 -54.12 25.80
#